data_AF-A0A938SXR4-F1
#
_entry.id   AF-A0A938SXR4-F1
#
_cell.length_a   1.000
_cell.length_b   1.000
_cell.length_c   1.000
_cell.angle_alpha   90.00
_cell.angle_beta   90.00
_cell.angle_gamma   90.00
#
_symmetry.space_group_name_H-M   'P 1'
#
loop_
_entity.id
_entity.type
_entity.pdbx_description
1 polymer ?
#
loop_
_entity_poly.entity_id
_entity_poly.type
_entity_poly.pdbx_seq_one_letter_code
_entity_poly.pdbx_strand_id
1 'polypeptide(L)'
;MDATEYTHRLRRVATWSWLGALALVLLLAGLGLLPLHPGLPFLALALGLVPILLFVSRTRPTCPDCGGRLRVAVGFPRIVYRCPRCGREVATGIHADY
;
A
#
# COMPACT_ATOMS: atom_id res chain seq x y z
N MET A 1 -2.48 -15.84 -1.48
CA MET A 1 -1.41 -14.83 -1.34
C MET A 1 -1.18 -14.61 0.14
N ASP A 2 0.00 -14.96 0.63
CA ASP A 2 0.31 -14.92 2.06
C ASP A 2 0.49 -13.49 2.57
N ALA A 3 0.37 -13.31 3.89
CA ALA A 3 0.44 -11.98 4.51
C ALA A 3 1.80 -11.28 4.30
N THR A 4 2.89 -12.03 4.33
CA THR A 4 4.25 -11.51 4.07
C THR A 4 4.45 -11.11 2.61
N GLU A 5 3.97 -11.94 1.68
CA GLU A 5 4.02 -11.61 0.25
C GLU A 5 3.14 -10.40 -0.07
N TYR A 6 1.97 -10.30 0.57
CA TYR A 6 1.10 -9.14 0.47
C TYR A 6 1.81 -7.85 0.88
N THR A 7 2.51 -7.84 2.02
CA THR A 7 3.21 -6.65 2.48
C THR A 7 4.39 -6.26 1.58
N HIS A 8 5.15 -7.23 1.05
CA HIS A 8 6.21 -6.96 0.09
C HIS A 8 5.67 -6.37 -1.22
N ARG A 9 4.58 -6.92 -1.76
CA ARG A 9 3.92 -6.38 -2.95
C ARG A 9 3.36 -4.99 -2.69
N LEU A 10 2.70 -4.77 -1.56
CA LEU A 10 2.17 -3.45 -1.18
C LEU A 10 3.29 -2.41 -1.15
N ARG A 11 4.44 -2.73 -0.54
CA ARG A 11 5.59 -1.82 -0.49
C ARG A 11 6.12 -1.51 -1.89
N ARG A 12 6.26 -2.53 -2.74
CA ARG A 12 6.68 -2.37 -4.13
C ARG A 12 5.72 -1.49 -4.93
N VAL A 13 4.40 -1.75 -4.83
CA VAL A 13 3.35 -0.95 -5.49
C VAL A 13 3.40 0.48 -5.01
N ALA A 14 3.54 0.71 -3.70
CA ALA A 14 3.70 2.05 -3.16
C ALA A 14 4.92 2.74 -3.78
N THR A 15 6.12 2.14 -3.71
CA THR A 15 7.34 2.72 -4.26
C THR A 15 7.21 3.08 -5.74
N TRP A 16 6.69 2.18 -6.57
CA TRP A 16 6.45 2.47 -8.00
C TRP A 16 5.41 3.56 -8.22
N SER A 17 4.37 3.61 -7.40
CA SER A 17 3.32 4.62 -7.50
C SER A 17 3.85 6.01 -7.17
N TRP A 18 4.65 6.13 -6.10
CA TRP A 18 5.29 7.38 -5.72
C TRP A 18 6.33 7.84 -6.76
N LEU A 19 7.18 6.93 -7.24
CA LEU A 19 8.15 7.24 -8.29
C LEU A 19 7.48 7.65 -9.59
N GLY A 20 6.43 6.93 -10.00
CA GLY A 20 5.65 7.24 -11.19
C GLY A 20 4.92 8.58 -11.10
N ALA A 21 4.29 8.87 -9.95
CA ALA A 21 3.62 10.15 -9.71
C ALA A 21 4.62 11.31 -9.76
N LEU A 22 5.79 11.16 -9.13
CA LEU A 22 6.84 12.18 -9.14
C LEU A 22 7.39 12.42 -10.56
N ALA A 23 7.69 11.34 -11.29
CA ALA A 23 8.16 11.43 -12.67
C ALA A 23 7.13 12.09 -13.61
N LEU A 24 5.85 11.73 -13.48
CA LEU A 24 4.76 12.32 -14.24
C LEU A 24 4.63 13.82 -13.98
N VAL A 25 4.70 14.22 -12.71
CA VAL A 25 4.62 15.63 -12.30
C VAL A 25 5.80 16.44 -12.84
N LEU A 26 7.02 15.91 -12.74
CA LEU A 26 8.22 16.56 -13.30
C LEU A 26 8.13 16.70 -14.83
N LEU A 27 7.64 15.67 -15.51
CA LEU A 27 7.46 15.68 -16.96
C LEU A 27 6.41 16.72 -17.40
N LEU A 28 5.27 16.78 -16.72
CA LEU A 28 4.23 17.78 -16.98
C LEU A 28 4.69 19.21 -16.69
N ALA A 29 5.49 19.41 -15.64
CA ALA A 29 6.10 20.68 -15.32
C ALA A 29 7.12 21.10 -16.40
N GLY A 30 7.98 20.18 -16.85
CA GLY A 30 8.97 20.42 -17.91
C GLY A 30 8.36 20.71 -19.28
N LEU A 31 7.21 20.13 -19.60
CA LEU A 31 6.44 20.42 -20.82
C LEU A 31 5.68 21.75 -20.77
N GLY A 32 5.67 22.45 -19.63
CA GLY A 32 4.90 23.69 -19.45
C GLY A 32 3.38 23.49 -19.45
N LEU A 33 2.90 22.24 -19.36
CA LEU A 33 1.49 21.88 -19.30
C LEU A 33 0.87 22.14 -17.92
N LEU A 34 1.68 22.24 -16.88
CA LEU A 34 1.22 22.51 -15.52
C LEU A 34 1.79 23.85 -15.00
N PRO A 35 0.95 24.87 -14.73
CA PRO A 35 1.38 26.01 -13.94
C PRO A 35 1.78 25.55 -12.54
N LEU A 36 2.92 26.07 -12.05
CA LEU A 36 3.45 25.84 -10.70
C LEU A 36 2.50 26.42 -9.65
N HIS A 37 1.40 25.73 -9.39
CA HIS A 37 0.46 26.08 -8.35
C HIS A 37 0.85 25.42 -7.03
N PRO A 38 0.59 26.06 -5.88
CA PRO A 38 0.86 25.51 -4.56
C PRO A 38 0.11 24.19 -4.25
N GLY A 39 -0.88 23.80 -5.07
CA GLY A 39 -1.62 22.54 -4.98
C GLY A 39 -0.94 21.32 -5.62
N LEU A 40 0.11 21.51 -6.43
CA LEU A 40 0.86 20.44 -7.10
C LEU A 40 1.33 19.30 -6.19
N PRO A 41 1.96 19.57 -5.02
CA PRO A 41 2.40 18.49 -4.14
C PRO A 41 1.24 17.64 -3.62
N PHE A 42 0.08 18.25 -3.33
CA PHE A 42 -1.11 17.52 -2.90
C PHE A 42 -1.67 16.64 -4.02
N LEU A 43 -1.63 17.12 -5.27
CA LEU A 43 -2.09 16.39 -6.44
C LEU A 43 -1.19 15.18 -6.75
N ALA A 44 0.14 15.35 -6.66
CA ALA A 44 1.12 14.27 -6.76
C ALA A 44 0.88 13.19 -5.70
N LEU A 45 0.60 13.62 -4.47
CA LEU A 45 0.35 12.76 -3.33
C LEU A 45 -0.96 11.98 -3.50
N ALA A 46 -2.02 12.65 -3.96
CA ALA A 46 -3.30 12.02 -4.28
C ALA A 46 -3.15 10.98 -5.40
N LEU A 47 -2.44 11.32 -6.48
CA LEU A 47 -2.17 10.40 -7.60
C LEU A 47 -1.37 9.17 -7.16
N GLY A 48 -0.38 9.33 -6.27
CA GLY A 48 0.37 8.21 -5.71
C GLY A 48 -0.46 7.30 -4.80
N LEU A 49 -1.49 7.84 -4.13
CA LEU A 49 -2.36 7.10 -3.21
C LEU A 49 -3.41 6.24 -3.92
N VAL A 50 -3.92 6.69 -5.08
CA VAL A 50 -4.93 5.97 -5.88
C VAL A 50 -4.57 4.50 -6.15
N PRO A 51 -3.39 4.17 -6.73
CA PRO A 51 -3.00 2.78 -7.00
C PRO A 51 -2.79 1.96 -5.71
N ILE A 52 -2.34 2.59 -4.63
CA ILE A 52 -2.17 1.94 -3.32
C ILE A 52 -3.54 1.54 -2.77
N LEU A 53 -4.52 2.45 -2.80
CA LEU A 53 -5.89 2.19 -2.35
C LEU A 53 -6.58 1.12 -3.20
N LEU A 54 -6.40 1.15 -4.52
CA LEU A 54 -6.89 0.11 -5.43
C LEU A 54 -6.30 -1.26 -5.11
N PHE A 55 -5.01 -1.32 -4.82
CA PHE A 55 -4.34 -2.56 -4.46
C PHE A 55 -4.88 -3.12 -3.13
N VAL A 56 -5.05 -2.27 -2.12
CA VAL A 56 -5.57 -2.67 -0.79
C VAL A 56 -7.04 -3.10 -0.88
N SER A 57 -7.85 -2.45 -1.72
CA SER A 57 -9.28 -2.79 -1.83
C SER A 57 -9.50 -4.10 -2.59
N ARG A 58 -8.75 -4.33 -3.67
CA ARG A 58 -8.87 -5.55 -4.50
C ARG A 58 -8.14 -6.74 -3.91
N THR A 59 -7.02 -6.51 -3.23
CA THR A 59 -6.12 -7.58 -2.80
C THR A 59 -6.19 -7.71 -1.29
N ARG A 60 -6.65 -8.87 -0.81
CA ARG A 60 -6.63 -9.20 0.61
C ARG A 60 -5.77 -10.43 0.85
N PRO A 61 -4.94 -10.44 1.90
CA PRO A 61 -4.16 -11.62 2.24
C PRO A 61 -5.09 -12.78 2.63
N THR A 62 -4.72 -13.99 2.23
CA THR A 62 -5.46 -15.23 2.51
C THR A 62 -4.73 -16.03 3.56
N CYS A 63 -5.48 -16.73 4.42
CA CYS A 63 -4.93 -17.61 5.43
C CYS A 63 -4.38 -18.88 4.77
N PRO A 64 -3.15 -19.30 5.09
CA PRO A 64 -2.53 -20.48 4.48
C PRO A 64 -3.24 -21.80 4.84
N ASP A 65 -3.87 -21.91 6.03
CA ASP A 65 -4.50 -23.18 6.44
C ASP A 65 -5.91 -23.37 5.88
N CYS A 66 -6.72 -22.32 5.90
CA CYS A 66 -8.16 -22.43 5.61
C CYS A 66 -8.59 -21.66 4.36
N GLY A 67 -7.67 -20.97 3.69
CA GLY A 67 -7.95 -20.12 2.52
C GLY A 67 -8.83 -18.89 2.83
N GLY A 68 -9.23 -18.69 4.10
CA GLY A 68 -10.07 -17.58 4.52
C GLY A 68 -9.38 -16.22 4.34
N ARG A 69 -10.16 -15.16 4.10
CA ARG A 69 -9.62 -13.79 4.02
C ARG A 69 -9.17 -13.34 5.41
N LEU A 70 -7.91 -12.98 5.54
CA LEU A 70 -7.33 -12.44 6.76
C LEU A 70 -7.84 -11.01 7.01
N ARG A 71 -7.99 -10.63 8.28
CA ARG A 71 -8.31 -9.26 8.72
C ARG A 71 -7.17 -8.71 9.55
N VAL A 72 -6.94 -7.39 9.50
CA VAL A 72 -5.99 -6.72 10.39
C VAL A 72 -6.55 -6.81 11.81
N ALA A 73 -5.82 -7.42 12.72
CA ALA A 73 -6.16 -7.46 14.14
C ALA A 73 -5.42 -6.35 14.90
N VAL A 74 -4.15 -6.14 14.57
CA VAL A 74 -3.31 -5.09 15.14
C VAL A 74 -2.55 -4.41 14.00
N GLY A 75 -2.63 -3.08 13.93
CA GLY A 75 -1.97 -2.28 12.89
C GLY A 75 -0.66 -1.62 13.33
N PHE A 76 -0.43 -1.50 14.65
CA PHE A 76 0.75 -0.86 15.24
C PHE A 76 0.99 -1.41 16.65
N PRO A 77 2.23 -1.61 17.12
CA PRO A 77 3.54 -1.43 16.44
C PRO A 77 3.93 -2.61 15.53
N ARG A 78 3.14 -3.70 15.55
CA ARG A 78 3.31 -4.86 14.66
C ARG A 78 2.04 -5.06 13.85
N ILE A 79 2.20 -5.24 12.53
CA ILE A 79 1.07 -5.57 11.67
C ILE A 79 0.79 -7.07 11.80
N VAL A 80 -0.27 -7.39 12.55
CA VAL A 80 -0.74 -8.76 12.80
C VAL A 80 -2.08 -8.97 12.10
N TYR A 81 -2.13 -10.00 11.26
CA TYR A 81 -3.35 -10.43 10.58
C TYR A 81 -3.95 -11.62 11.29
N ARG A 82 -5.26 -11.58 11.60
CA ARG A 82 -5.99 -12.71 12.18
C ARG A 82 -6.99 -13.27 11.20
N CYS A 83 -7.05 -14.60 11.11
CA CYS A 83 -8.05 -15.29 10.32
C CYS A 83 -9.34 -15.47 11.14
N PRO A 84 -10.49 -14.95 10.69
CA PRO A 84 -11.75 -15.12 11.43
C PRO A 84 -12.31 -16.55 11.37
N ARG A 85 -11.85 -17.40 10.45
CA ARG A 85 -12.33 -18.79 10.32
C ARG A 85 -11.60 -19.77 11.23
N CYS A 86 -10.25 -19.75 11.21
CA CYS A 86 -9.43 -20.69 11.98
C CYS A 86 -8.76 -20.06 13.21
N GLY A 87 -8.93 -18.75 13.43
CA GLY A 87 -8.36 -18.04 14.58
C GLY A 87 -6.86 -17.77 14.49
N ARG A 88 -6.16 -18.31 13.49
CA ARG A 88 -4.70 -18.17 13.35
C ARG A 88 -4.28 -16.72 13.13
N GLU A 89 -3.18 -16.36 13.78
CA GLU A 89 -2.55 -15.06 13.68
C GLU A 89 -1.26 -15.17 12.87
N VAL A 90 -1.09 -14.25 11.92
CA VAL A 90 0.07 -14.15 11.04
C VAL A 90 0.68 -12.77 11.27
N ALA A 91 1.79 -12.74 11.99
CA ALA A 91 2.61 -11.54 12.15
C ALA A 91 3.47 -11.36 10.90
N THR A 92 3.44 -10.16 10.31
CA THR A 92 4.20 -9.87 9.09
C THR A 92 5.67 -9.52 9.32
N GLY A 93 6.10 -9.45 10.59
CA GLY A 93 7.45 -9.06 10.96
C GLY A 93 7.77 -7.58 10.70
N ILE A 94 6.84 -6.80 10.13
CA ILE A 94 7.00 -5.36 9.93
C ILE A 94 6.79 -4.68 11.27
N HIS A 95 7.89 -4.14 11.80
CA HIS A 95 7.91 -3.29 12.96
C HIS A 95 7.85 -1.85 12.46
N ALA A 96 6.98 -1.04 13.06
CA ALA A 96 7.19 0.40 13.00
C ALA A 96 8.38 0.70 13.90
N ASP A 97 9.55 0.92 13.31
CA ASP A 97 10.72 1.38 14.05
C ASP A 97 10.36 2.72 14.72
N TYR A 98 10.54 2.75 16.03
CA TYR A 98 10.18 3.86 16.93
C TYR A 98 11.19 5.00 16.85
#